data_AF-A0A2A7WVJ1-F1
#
_entry.id   AF-A0A2A7WVJ1-F1
#
_cell.length_a   1.000
_cell.length_b   1.000
_cell.length_c   1.000
_cell.angle_alpha   90.00
_cell.angle_beta   90.00
_cell.angle_gamma   90.00
#
_symmetry.space_group_name_H-M   'P 1'
#
loop_
_entity.id
_entity.type
_entity.pdbx_description
1 polymer ?
#
loop_
_entity_poly.entity_id
_entity_poly.type
_entity_poly.pdbx_seq_one_letter_code
_entity_poly.pdbx_strand_id
1 'polypeptide(L)'
;MSIGKIIYYHRKKQHMTQEQLCHGICSATHLSKIENNSKEANIKTLQKLCERLEISIEEETKKTQLLKQKLDLFYDAMERLHKEKAATLYDELMEHKEFVQCLEIIYLYELYMLRYLLYLDRFSEFEEESLKMKKDVPKYSSYELFVWKFLQAIYYGRTQKYAQALNILNKLEEEAEQYSEKITDYYYYRATTHGHMFQYSLSIDYANKALAVFQDKNNILRIMHIKIIMAVNLIYIGEFNRAEQMLGLILSDADLLQDIIMKAMALHNLGYLHQRQGNVETALEYFSQSLQFKQKYTHSYYLTISTIAEMLIQYNQHEKAVELLKPELDYFQDHKSSNYIKLKILYLEATKNKKQLVKYLIKHVPPRGEQNVVLSNGMKYFDMIIAYYEEKNEITTAYHYLKISNQFLKKLLHNLESPLELENLNLISTENKLNF
;
A
#
# COMPACT_ATOMS: atom_id res chain seq x y z
N MET A 1 -18.95 -29.13 -1.57
CA MET A 1 -19.13 -28.68 -2.96
C MET A 1 -20.60 -28.59 -3.25
N SER A 2 -21.11 -27.38 -3.42
CA SER A 2 -22.48 -27.16 -3.87
C SER A 2 -22.60 -27.46 -5.38
N ILE A 3 -22.89 -28.72 -5.75
CA ILE A 3 -23.11 -29.10 -7.15
C ILE A 3 -24.33 -28.39 -7.76
N GLY A 4 -25.28 -27.94 -6.93
CA GLY A 4 -26.49 -27.25 -7.36
C GLY A 4 -26.23 -26.00 -8.19
N LYS A 5 -25.34 -25.12 -7.71
CA LYS A 5 -24.95 -23.91 -8.46
C LYS A 5 -24.21 -24.21 -9.76
N ILE A 6 -23.44 -25.31 -9.81
CA ILE A 6 -22.76 -25.77 -11.02
C ILE A 6 -23.81 -26.22 -12.06
N ILE A 7 -24.79 -27.03 -11.63
CA ILE A 7 -25.93 -27.44 -12.48
C ILE A 7 -26.66 -26.21 -13.05
N TYR A 8 -26.92 -25.20 -12.20
CA TYR A 8 -27.52 -23.93 -12.64
C TYR A 8 -26.69 -23.24 -13.74
N TYR A 9 -25.37 -23.15 -13.54
CA TYR A 9 -24.44 -22.53 -14.49
C TYR A 9 -24.50 -23.21 -15.86
N HIS A 10 -24.34 -24.53 -15.91
CA HIS A 10 -24.35 -25.28 -17.17
C HIS A 10 -25.72 -25.23 -17.85
N ARG A 11 -26.81 -25.33 -17.09
CA ARG A 11 -28.18 -25.20 -17.63
C ARG A 11 -28.37 -23.85 -18.32
N LYS A 12 -27.91 -22.76 -17.70
CA LYS A 12 -28.00 -21.41 -18.29
C LYS A 12 -27.11 -21.25 -19.51
N LYS A 13 -25.90 -21.83 -19.49
CA LYS A 13 -24.97 -21.84 -20.64
C LYS A 13 -25.56 -22.58 -21.85
N GLN A 14 -26.35 -23.62 -21.63
CA GLN A 14 -27.06 -24.38 -22.67
C GLN A 14 -28.46 -23.82 -23.00
N HIS A 15 -28.82 -22.65 -22.45
CA HIS A 15 -30.13 -22.01 -22.65
C HIS A 15 -31.36 -22.88 -22.30
N MET A 16 -31.22 -23.83 -21.37
CA MET A 16 -32.31 -24.71 -20.96
C MET A 16 -33.18 -24.10 -19.85
N THR A 17 -34.50 -24.32 -19.91
CA THR A 17 -35.42 -24.01 -18.81
C THR A 17 -35.31 -25.06 -17.70
N GLN A 18 -35.77 -24.73 -16.48
CA GLN A 18 -35.80 -25.70 -15.39
C GLN A 18 -36.71 -26.89 -15.72
N GLU A 19 -37.83 -26.65 -16.40
CA GLU A 19 -38.76 -27.70 -16.84
C GLU A 19 -38.12 -28.66 -17.84
N GLN A 20 -37.34 -28.13 -18.80
CA GLN A 20 -36.63 -28.93 -19.78
C GLN A 20 -35.58 -29.83 -19.13
N LEU A 21 -34.81 -29.31 -18.17
CA LEU A 21 -33.78 -30.08 -17.49
C LEU A 21 -34.39 -31.15 -16.56
N CYS A 22 -35.41 -30.79 -15.78
CA CYS A 22 -35.97 -31.68 -14.75
C CYS A 22 -36.93 -32.74 -15.30
N HIS A 23 -37.34 -32.65 -16.57
CA HIS A 23 -38.30 -33.56 -17.20
C HIS A 23 -37.92 -35.03 -17.00
N GLY A 24 -38.82 -35.83 -16.43
CA GLY A 24 -38.60 -37.25 -16.14
C GLY A 24 -37.58 -37.54 -15.02
N ILE A 25 -37.08 -36.52 -14.32
CA ILE A 25 -36.13 -36.67 -13.19
C ILE A 25 -36.75 -36.20 -11.87
N CYS A 26 -37.22 -34.95 -11.82
CA CYS A 26 -37.81 -34.35 -10.61
C CYS A 26 -38.74 -33.18 -10.97
N SER A 27 -39.42 -32.59 -9.97
CA SER A 27 -40.23 -31.37 -10.21
C SER A 27 -39.34 -30.14 -10.42
N ALA A 28 -39.84 -29.15 -11.17
CA ALA A 28 -39.14 -27.86 -11.38
C ALA A 28 -38.89 -27.13 -10.05
N THR A 29 -39.83 -27.24 -9.10
CA THR A 29 -39.67 -26.71 -7.74
C THR A 29 -38.57 -27.43 -6.95
N HIS A 30 -38.36 -28.73 -7.18
CA HIS A 30 -37.27 -29.47 -6.58
C HIS A 30 -35.93 -29.09 -7.20
N LEU A 31 -35.86 -28.95 -8.54
CA LEU A 31 -34.65 -28.49 -9.24
C LEU A 31 -34.25 -27.07 -8.78
N SER A 32 -35.18 -26.14 -8.67
CA SER A 32 -34.92 -24.80 -8.16
C SER A 32 -34.33 -24.82 -6.74
N LYS A 33 -34.81 -25.73 -5.89
CA LYS A 33 -34.27 -25.92 -4.53
C LYS A 33 -32.84 -26.48 -4.54
N ILE A 34 -32.53 -27.38 -5.47
CA ILE A 34 -31.18 -27.92 -5.69
C ILE A 34 -30.24 -26.81 -6.17
N GLU A 35 -30.64 -26.06 -7.20
CA GLU A 35 -29.84 -24.99 -7.81
C GLU A 35 -29.47 -23.87 -6.81
N ASN A 36 -30.36 -23.60 -5.85
CA ASN A 36 -30.14 -22.62 -4.79
C ASN A 36 -29.48 -23.19 -3.52
N ASN A 37 -29.05 -24.47 -3.53
CA ASN A 37 -28.49 -25.20 -2.37
C ASN A 37 -29.39 -25.25 -1.13
N SER A 38 -30.71 -25.11 -1.31
CA SER A 38 -31.66 -25.09 -0.20
C SER A 38 -32.08 -26.49 0.29
N LYS A 39 -31.77 -27.55 -0.48
CA LYS A 39 -32.09 -28.93 -0.12
C LYS A 39 -31.05 -29.89 -0.72
N GLU A 40 -30.52 -30.80 0.10
CA GLU A 40 -29.68 -31.90 -0.39
C GLU A 40 -30.51 -32.85 -1.26
N ALA A 41 -30.09 -33.02 -2.52
CA ALA A 41 -30.70 -33.97 -3.42
C ALA A 41 -30.04 -35.33 -3.34
N ASN A 42 -30.83 -36.37 -3.62
CA ASN A 42 -30.33 -37.72 -3.74
C ASN A 42 -29.29 -37.78 -4.89
N ILE A 43 -28.19 -38.50 -4.65
CA ILE A 43 -27.06 -38.69 -5.59
C ILE A 43 -27.57 -39.15 -6.97
N LYS A 44 -28.56 -40.06 -7.00
CA LYS A 44 -29.15 -40.55 -8.26
C LYS A 44 -29.84 -39.45 -9.07
N THR A 45 -30.48 -38.48 -8.41
CA THR A 45 -31.13 -37.35 -9.06
C THR A 45 -30.08 -36.42 -9.65
N LEU A 46 -29.00 -36.14 -8.91
CA LEU A 46 -27.89 -35.31 -9.36
C LEU A 46 -27.17 -35.92 -10.57
N GLN A 47 -26.90 -37.23 -10.54
CA GLN A 47 -26.30 -37.95 -11.68
C GLN A 47 -27.15 -37.81 -12.94
N LYS A 48 -28.46 -38.06 -12.87
CA LYS A 48 -29.36 -37.91 -14.02
C LYS A 48 -29.41 -36.48 -14.58
N LEU A 49 -29.33 -35.47 -13.71
CA LEU A 49 -29.28 -34.06 -14.13
C LEU A 49 -27.96 -33.74 -14.82
N CYS A 50 -26.85 -34.26 -14.29
CA CYS A 50 -25.52 -34.08 -14.86
C CYS A 50 -25.36 -34.80 -16.21
N GLU A 51 -25.85 -36.03 -16.33
CA GLU A 51 -25.91 -36.78 -17.60
C GLU A 51 -26.64 -35.98 -18.68
N ARG A 52 -27.76 -35.33 -18.33
CA ARG A 52 -28.53 -34.52 -19.29
C ARG A 52 -27.83 -33.24 -19.71
N LEU A 53 -27.06 -32.65 -18.81
CA LEU A 53 -26.23 -31.48 -19.11
C LEU A 53 -24.91 -31.86 -19.78
N GLU A 54 -24.65 -33.16 -19.99
CA GLU A 54 -23.39 -33.68 -20.52
C GLU A 54 -22.19 -33.23 -19.68
N ILE A 55 -22.36 -33.16 -18.35
CA ILE A 55 -21.30 -32.79 -17.42
C ILE A 55 -20.96 -33.94 -16.48
N SER A 56 -19.66 -34.10 -16.20
CA SER A 56 -19.18 -35.01 -15.17
C SER A 56 -18.94 -34.27 -13.86
N ILE A 57 -19.52 -34.78 -12.77
CA ILE A 57 -19.30 -34.25 -11.42
C ILE A 57 -17.80 -34.29 -11.07
N GLU A 58 -17.10 -35.35 -11.47
CA GLU A 58 -15.67 -35.51 -11.21
C GLU A 58 -14.83 -34.47 -11.96
N GLU A 59 -15.16 -34.19 -13.22
CA GLU A 59 -14.45 -33.20 -14.02
C GLU A 59 -14.65 -31.79 -13.48
N GLU A 60 -15.88 -31.42 -13.13
CA GLU A 60 -16.18 -30.10 -12.54
C GLU A 60 -15.55 -29.95 -11.14
N THR A 61 -15.44 -31.05 -10.37
CA THR A 61 -14.71 -31.06 -9.10
C THR A 61 -13.22 -30.83 -9.31
N LYS A 62 -12.60 -31.54 -10.27
CA LYS A 62 -11.18 -31.36 -10.63
C LYS A 62 -10.90 -29.94 -11.10
N LYS A 63 -11.76 -29.39 -11.95
CA LYS A 63 -11.69 -28.01 -12.43
C LYS A 63 -11.78 -27.00 -11.28
N THR A 64 -12.70 -27.21 -10.34
CA THR A 64 -12.82 -26.39 -9.13
C THR A 64 -11.55 -26.45 -8.28
N GLN A 65 -10.97 -27.62 -8.10
CA GLN A 65 -9.72 -27.79 -7.35
C GLN A 65 -8.53 -27.12 -8.05
N LEU A 66 -8.44 -27.25 -9.37
CA LEU A 66 -7.41 -26.57 -10.18
C LEU A 66 -7.52 -25.04 -10.06
N LEU A 67 -8.74 -24.50 -10.11
CA LEU A 67 -8.97 -23.06 -9.92
C LEU A 67 -8.54 -22.58 -8.53
N LYS A 68 -8.80 -23.37 -7.48
CA LYS A 68 -8.30 -23.07 -6.12
C LYS A 68 -6.77 -23.01 -6.09
N GLN A 69 -6.11 -24.00 -6.68
CA GLN A 69 -4.65 -24.03 -6.75
C GLN A 69 -4.09 -22.85 -7.53
N LYS A 70 -4.69 -22.49 -8.68
CA LYS A 70 -4.30 -21.31 -9.44
C LYS A 70 -4.50 -20.02 -8.64
N LEU A 71 -5.58 -19.92 -7.88
CA LEU A 71 -5.86 -18.78 -7.03
C LEU A 71 -4.82 -18.62 -5.90
N ASP A 72 -4.40 -19.72 -5.28
CA ASP A 72 -3.32 -19.72 -4.28
C ASP A 72 -1.97 -19.34 -4.91
N LEU A 73 -1.65 -19.90 -6.08
CA LEU A 73 -0.44 -19.54 -6.85
C LEU A 73 -0.43 -18.08 -7.29
N PHE A 74 -1.60 -17.51 -7.58
CA PHE A 74 -1.75 -16.11 -7.96
C PHE A 74 -1.41 -15.19 -6.79
N TYR A 75 -1.89 -15.53 -5.59
CA TYR A 75 -1.55 -14.78 -4.39
C TYR A 75 -0.06 -14.86 -4.06
N ASP A 76 0.51 -16.07 -4.09
CA ASP A 76 1.94 -16.30 -3.86
C ASP A 76 2.80 -15.55 -4.89
N ALA A 77 2.41 -15.53 -6.18
CA ALA A 77 3.11 -14.77 -7.20
C ALA A 77 3.14 -13.26 -6.89
N MET A 78 2.05 -12.71 -6.34
CA MET A 78 2.00 -11.32 -5.90
C MET A 78 2.88 -11.08 -4.65
N GLU A 79 2.85 -11.95 -3.64
CA GLU A 79 3.72 -11.83 -2.43
C GLU A 79 5.21 -11.96 -2.76
N ARG A 80 5.56 -12.83 -3.72
CA ARG A 80 6.92 -13.02 -4.24
C ARG A 80 7.33 -12.00 -5.30
N LEU A 81 6.45 -11.05 -5.63
CA LEU A 81 6.70 -9.98 -6.60
C LEU A 81 7.03 -10.47 -8.03
N HIS A 82 6.53 -11.66 -8.41
CA HIS A 82 6.71 -12.23 -9.74
C HIS A 82 5.68 -11.65 -10.73
N LYS A 83 5.96 -10.45 -11.25
CA LYS A 83 5.02 -9.66 -12.10
C LYS A 83 4.44 -10.45 -13.27
N GLU A 84 5.29 -11.09 -14.06
CA GLU A 84 4.87 -11.82 -15.26
C GLU A 84 3.97 -13.02 -14.91
N LYS A 85 4.37 -13.82 -13.91
CA LYS A 85 3.59 -14.96 -13.43
C LYS A 85 2.24 -14.52 -12.86
N ALA A 86 2.19 -13.40 -12.15
CA ALA A 86 0.94 -12.84 -11.64
C ALA A 86 0.02 -12.42 -12.80
N ALA A 87 0.56 -11.77 -13.84
CA ALA A 87 -0.21 -11.38 -15.02
C ALA A 87 -0.77 -12.58 -15.79
N THR A 88 0.04 -13.62 -16.04
CA THR A 88 -0.45 -14.83 -16.71
C THR A 88 -1.54 -15.53 -15.92
N LEU A 89 -1.38 -15.65 -14.59
CA LEU A 89 -2.40 -16.26 -13.73
C LEU A 89 -3.67 -15.41 -13.65
N TYR A 90 -3.55 -14.08 -13.70
CA TYR A 90 -4.71 -13.18 -13.76
C TYR A 90 -5.54 -13.45 -15.03
N ASP A 91 -4.90 -13.52 -16.19
CA ASP A 91 -5.59 -13.76 -17.46
C ASP A 91 -6.29 -15.12 -17.46
N GLU A 92 -5.60 -16.19 -17.04
CA GLU A 92 -6.18 -17.53 -16.91
C GLU A 92 -7.36 -17.59 -15.92
N LEU A 93 -7.28 -16.87 -14.80
CA LEU A 93 -8.35 -16.80 -13.81
C LEU A 93 -9.57 -16.04 -14.37
N MET A 94 -9.33 -14.98 -15.15
CA MET A 94 -10.38 -14.16 -15.76
C MET A 94 -11.18 -14.91 -16.84
N GLU A 95 -10.56 -15.84 -17.57
CA GLU A 95 -11.28 -16.75 -18.50
C GLU A 95 -12.36 -17.59 -17.80
N HIS A 96 -12.20 -17.83 -16.51
CA HIS A 96 -13.12 -18.63 -15.70
C HIS A 96 -14.04 -17.80 -14.80
N LYS A 97 -14.08 -16.47 -14.96
CA LYS A 97 -14.84 -15.55 -14.11
C LYS A 97 -16.31 -15.95 -13.92
N GLU A 98 -17.00 -16.31 -14.99
CA GLU A 98 -18.43 -16.71 -14.93
C GLU A 98 -18.63 -18.00 -14.13
N PHE A 99 -17.72 -18.95 -14.27
CA PHE A 99 -17.78 -20.23 -13.56
C PHE A 99 -17.54 -20.02 -12.06
N VAL A 100 -16.59 -19.15 -11.70
CA VAL A 100 -16.26 -18.83 -10.30
C VAL A 100 -17.44 -18.22 -9.54
N GLN A 101 -18.35 -17.51 -10.20
CA GLN A 101 -19.55 -16.94 -9.55
C GLN A 101 -20.44 -18.00 -8.89
N CYS A 102 -20.32 -19.25 -9.35
CA CYS A 102 -21.10 -20.38 -8.84
C CYS A 102 -20.36 -21.17 -7.75
N LEU A 103 -19.09 -20.85 -7.49
CA LEU A 103 -18.24 -21.54 -6.54
C LEU A 103 -18.28 -20.87 -5.16
N GLU A 104 -17.94 -21.65 -4.13
CA GLU A 104 -17.80 -21.16 -2.74
C GLU A 104 -16.62 -20.18 -2.59
N ILE A 105 -15.67 -20.17 -3.52
CA ILE A 105 -14.46 -19.33 -3.49
C ILE A 105 -14.65 -17.94 -4.11
N ILE A 106 -15.87 -17.56 -4.46
CA ILE A 106 -16.15 -16.31 -5.18
C ILE A 106 -15.58 -15.08 -4.47
N TYR A 107 -15.75 -14.96 -3.14
CA TYR A 107 -15.28 -13.80 -2.40
C TYR A 107 -13.77 -13.77 -2.31
N LEU A 108 -13.13 -14.92 -2.06
CA LEU A 108 -11.68 -15.00 -2.07
C LEU A 108 -11.08 -14.65 -3.43
N TYR A 109 -11.72 -15.12 -4.51
CA TYR A 109 -11.36 -14.74 -5.88
C TYR A 109 -11.43 -13.22 -6.08
N GLU A 110 -12.55 -12.59 -5.72
CA GLU A 110 -12.74 -11.14 -5.86
C GLU A 110 -11.72 -10.36 -5.02
N LEU A 111 -11.43 -10.80 -3.79
CA LEU A 111 -10.43 -10.19 -2.92
C LEU A 111 -9.01 -10.28 -3.52
N TYR A 112 -8.68 -11.39 -4.18
CA TYR A 112 -7.36 -11.55 -4.80
C TYR A 112 -7.24 -10.73 -6.08
N MET A 113 -8.32 -10.59 -6.86
CA MET A 113 -8.39 -9.61 -7.96
C MET A 113 -8.22 -8.17 -7.44
N LEU A 114 -8.84 -7.85 -6.30
CA LEU A 114 -8.70 -6.55 -5.65
C LEU A 114 -7.25 -6.30 -5.18
N ARG A 115 -6.58 -7.33 -4.64
CA ARG A 115 -5.15 -7.27 -4.31
C ARG A 115 -4.29 -6.98 -5.55
N TYR A 116 -4.62 -7.57 -6.69
CA TYR A 116 -3.88 -7.34 -7.93
C TYR A 116 -3.95 -5.89 -8.41
N LEU A 117 -5.09 -5.21 -8.20
CA LEU A 117 -5.18 -3.77 -8.45
C LEU A 117 -4.19 -2.96 -7.59
N LEU A 118 -4.05 -3.33 -6.31
CA LEU A 118 -3.04 -2.72 -5.43
C LEU A 118 -1.61 -3.04 -5.87
N TYR A 119 -1.37 -4.26 -6.34
CA TYR A 119 -0.07 -4.70 -6.85
C TYR A 119 0.37 -3.91 -8.09
N LEU A 120 -0.59 -3.49 -8.92
CA LEU A 120 -0.38 -2.66 -10.10
C LEU A 120 -0.47 -1.15 -9.85
N ASP A 121 -0.62 -0.71 -8.60
CA ASP A 121 -0.82 0.70 -8.23
C ASP A 121 -2.07 1.37 -8.87
N ARG A 122 -3.10 0.59 -9.20
CA ARG A 122 -4.38 1.05 -9.78
C ARG A 122 -5.37 1.46 -8.69
N PHE A 123 -5.01 2.49 -7.94
CA PHE A 123 -5.72 2.93 -6.72
C PHE A 123 -7.17 3.38 -6.96
N SER A 124 -7.44 4.11 -8.04
CA SER A 124 -8.79 4.58 -8.39
C SER A 124 -9.74 3.41 -8.66
N GLU A 125 -9.26 2.38 -9.37
CA GLU A 125 -10.06 1.20 -9.66
C GLU A 125 -10.25 0.32 -8.42
N PHE A 126 -9.24 0.25 -7.56
CA PHE A 126 -9.39 -0.37 -6.25
C PHE A 126 -10.53 0.28 -5.45
N GLU A 127 -10.61 1.62 -5.41
CA GLU A 127 -11.68 2.32 -4.70
C GLU A 127 -13.07 1.98 -5.27
N GLU A 128 -13.20 2.01 -6.59
CA GLU A 128 -14.46 1.70 -7.28
C GLU A 128 -14.93 0.26 -7.02
N GLU A 129 -14.05 -0.72 -7.16
CA GLU A 129 -14.38 -2.14 -6.94
C GLU A 129 -14.62 -2.43 -5.46
N SER A 130 -13.81 -1.87 -4.56
CA SER A 130 -14.00 -1.96 -3.10
C SER A 130 -15.39 -1.43 -2.68
N LEU A 131 -15.84 -0.32 -3.24
CA LEU A 131 -17.18 0.24 -2.98
C LEU A 131 -18.30 -0.75 -3.36
N LYS A 132 -18.17 -1.44 -4.50
CA LYS A 132 -19.14 -2.44 -4.97
C LYS A 132 -19.17 -3.66 -4.06
N MET A 133 -18.02 -4.11 -3.57
CA MET A 133 -17.85 -5.30 -2.72
C MET A 133 -18.32 -5.07 -1.27
N LYS A 134 -18.41 -3.81 -0.81
CA LYS A 134 -18.79 -3.48 0.58
C LYS A 134 -20.12 -4.10 1.04
N LYS A 135 -21.06 -4.29 0.12
CA LYS A 135 -22.37 -4.94 0.39
C LYS A 135 -22.27 -6.42 0.75
N ASP A 136 -21.19 -7.08 0.34
CA ASP A 136 -20.97 -8.52 0.51
C ASP A 136 -20.10 -8.83 1.74
N VAL A 137 -19.46 -7.83 2.35
CA VAL A 137 -18.65 -7.97 3.59
C VAL A 137 -19.36 -8.73 4.71
N PRO A 138 -20.67 -8.55 4.99
CA PRO A 138 -21.35 -9.33 6.02
C PRO A 138 -21.43 -10.84 5.75
N LYS A 139 -21.17 -11.27 4.51
CA LYS A 139 -21.19 -12.68 4.08
C LYS A 139 -19.81 -13.33 4.13
N TYR A 140 -18.76 -12.55 4.37
CA TYR A 140 -17.40 -13.05 4.40
C TYR A 140 -17.19 -13.98 5.60
N SER A 141 -16.47 -15.07 5.35
CA SER A 141 -15.85 -15.87 6.41
C SER A 141 -14.83 -15.05 7.20
N SER A 142 -14.40 -15.55 8.36
CA SER A 142 -13.37 -14.87 9.18
C SER A 142 -12.08 -14.61 8.41
N TYR A 143 -11.67 -15.55 7.55
CA TYR A 143 -10.48 -15.39 6.71
C TYR A 143 -10.68 -14.34 5.61
N GLU A 144 -11.82 -14.35 4.91
CA GLU A 144 -12.12 -13.36 3.87
C GLU A 144 -12.25 -11.95 4.46
N LEU A 145 -12.82 -11.82 5.66
CA LEU A 145 -12.90 -10.55 6.38
C LEU A 145 -11.51 -10.04 6.78
N PHE A 146 -10.62 -10.92 7.22
CA PHE A 146 -9.22 -10.59 7.48
C PHE A 146 -8.54 -10.06 6.22
N VAL A 147 -8.61 -10.80 5.10
CA VAL A 147 -8.03 -10.39 3.81
C VAL A 147 -8.60 -9.04 3.38
N TRP A 148 -9.92 -8.86 3.41
CA TRP A 148 -10.57 -7.59 3.09
C TRP A 148 -9.99 -6.42 3.88
N LYS A 149 -9.96 -6.50 5.21
CA LYS A 149 -9.43 -5.44 6.07
C LYS A 149 -7.94 -5.21 5.81
N PHE A 150 -7.17 -6.26 5.61
CA PHE A 150 -5.75 -6.17 5.30
C PHE A 150 -5.49 -5.43 3.98
N LEU A 151 -6.29 -5.69 2.93
CA LEU A 151 -6.20 -4.95 1.66
C LEU A 151 -6.53 -3.46 1.84
N GLN A 152 -7.50 -3.11 2.69
CA GLN A 152 -7.76 -1.70 3.03
C GLN A 152 -6.55 -1.06 3.73
N ALA A 153 -5.89 -1.77 4.65
CA ALA A 153 -4.68 -1.28 5.30
C ALA A 153 -3.54 -1.04 4.30
N ILE A 154 -3.33 -1.96 3.35
CA ILE A 154 -2.36 -1.80 2.26
C ILE A 154 -2.71 -0.57 1.42
N TYR A 155 -3.98 -0.42 1.02
CA TYR A 155 -4.45 0.73 0.27
C TYR A 155 -4.15 2.06 0.98
N TYR A 156 -4.53 2.18 2.25
CA TYR A 156 -4.27 3.37 3.05
C TYR A 156 -2.76 3.62 3.21
N GLY A 157 -1.95 2.58 3.42
CA GLY A 157 -0.50 2.71 3.50
C GLY A 157 0.12 3.20 2.19
N ARG A 158 -0.31 2.67 1.04
CA ARG A 158 0.19 3.05 -0.29
C ARG A 158 -0.27 4.44 -0.72
N THR A 159 -1.43 4.88 -0.25
CA THR A 159 -1.93 6.24 -0.43
C THR A 159 -1.47 7.21 0.67
N GLN A 160 -0.47 6.82 1.47
CA GLN A 160 0.19 7.62 2.51
C GLN A 160 -0.71 8.05 3.68
N LYS A 161 -1.86 7.40 3.85
CA LYS A 161 -2.78 7.55 4.99
C LYS A 161 -2.35 6.61 6.13
N TYR A 162 -1.13 6.78 6.62
CA TYR A 162 -0.48 5.83 7.53
C TYR A 162 -1.21 5.63 8.86
N ALA A 163 -1.83 6.67 9.41
CA ALA A 163 -2.60 6.57 10.66
C ALA A 163 -3.82 5.63 10.50
N GLN A 164 -4.53 5.74 9.38
CA GLN A 164 -5.67 4.88 9.06
C GLN A 164 -5.22 3.44 8.82
N ALA A 165 -4.12 3.25 8.08
CA ALA A 165 -3.51 1.95 7.88
C ALA A 165 -3.12 1.30 9.21
N LEU A 166 -2.47 2.04 10.12
CA LEU A 166 -2.03 1.54 11.41
C LEU A 166 -3.19 1.12 12.31
N ASN A 167 -4.28 1.92 12.36
CA ASN A 167 -5.48 1.57 13.13
C ASN A 167 -6.08 0.23 12.68
N ILE A 168 -6.12 -0.01 11.37
CA ILE A 168 -6.60 -1.30 10.84
C ILE A 168 -5.61 -2.41 11.19
N LEU A 169 -4.31 -2.21 10.95
CA LEU A 169 -3.28 -3.22 11.21
C LEU A 169 -3.26 -3.66 12.69
N ASN A 170 -3.41 -2.74 13.64
CA ASN A 170 -3.46 -3.04 15.07
C ASN A 170 -4.60 -4.00 15.44
N LYS A 171 -5.75 -3.89 14.74
CA LYS A 171 -6.93 -4.73 14.99
C LYS A 171 -6.86 -6.11 14.35
N LEU A 172 -5.82 -6.38 13.56
CA LEU A 172 -5.65 -7.61 12.78
C LEU A 172 -4.51 -8.49 13.31
N GLU A 173 -3.86 -8.14 14.42
CA GLU A 173 -2.63 -8.82 14.86
C GLU A 173 -2.87 -10.29 15.24
N GLU A 174 -3.98 -10.59 15.94
CA GLU A 174 -4.36 -11.96 16.28
C GLU A 174 -4.70 -12.80 15.05
N GLU A 175 -5.53 -12.27 14.13
CA GLU A 175 -5.86 -12.98 12.90
C GLU A 175 -4.65 -13.14 11.97
N ALA A 176 -3.72 -12.19 11.97
CA ALA A 176 -2.49 -12.28 11.18
C ALA A 176 -1.58 -13.41 11.67
N GLU A 177 -1.48 -13.61 12.98
CA GLU A 177 -0.75 -14.75 13.53
C GLU A 177 -1.44 -16.07 13.14
N GLN A 178 -2.77 -16.14 13.27
CA GLN A 178 -3.58 -17.30 12.89
C GLN A 178 -3.43 -17.66 11.40
N TYR A 179 -3.36 -16.67 10.51
CA TYR A 179 -3.30 -16.86 9.06
C TYR A 179 -1.91 -16.67 8.45
N SER A 180 -0.86 -16.65 9.27
CA SER A 180 0.53 -16.43 8.87
C SER A 180 1.05 -17.42 7.82
N GLU A 181 0.51 -18.64 7.77
CA GLU A 181 0.86 -19.61 6.73
C GLU A 181 0.36 -19.23 5.33
N LYS A 182 -0.77 -18.51 5.26
CA LYS A 182 -1.45 -18.12 4.02
C LYS A 182 -1.08 -16.72 3.56
N ILE A 183 -0.85 -15.80 4.49
CA ILE A 183 -0.59 -14.38 4.23
C ILE A 183 0.68 -14.00 4.96
N THR A 184 1.76 -13.77 4.21
CA THR A 184 3.10 -13.59 4.78
C THR A 184 3.49 -12.11 4.90
N ASP A 185 2.81 -11.24 4.16
CA ASP A 185 3.15 -9.81 4.07
C ASP A 185 2.70 -8.94 5.27
N TYR A 186 1.94 -9.47 6.25
CA TYR A 186 1.34 -8.64 7.30
C TYR A 186 2.38 -7.82 8.09
N TYR A 187 3.41 -8.48 8.63
CA TYR A 187 4.44 -7.81 9.41
C TYR A 187 5.32 -6.89 8.55
N TYR A 188 5.44 -7.16 7.25
CA TYR A 188 6.09 -6.24 6.32
C TYR A 188 5.36 -4.90 6.30
N TYR A 189 4.02 -4.91 6.13
CA TYR A 189 3.25 -3.66 6.11
C TYR A 189 3.18 -2.98 7.48
N ARG A 190 3.27 -3.72 8.59
CA ARG A 190 3.50 -3.13 9.94
C ARG A 190 4.81 -2.36 9.96
N ALA A 191 5.92 -3.01 9.58
CA ALA A 191 7.25 -2.42 9.59
C ALA A 191 7.31 -1.16 8.73
N THR A 192 6.79 -1.20 7.50
CA THR A 192 6.77 -0.03 6.61
C THR A 192 5.95 1.12 7.20
N THR A 193 4.76 0.82 7.73
CA THR A 193 3.86 1.84 8.27
C THR A 193 4.49 2.53 9.49
N HIS A 194 5.07 1.76 10.41
CA HIS A 194 5.81 2.31 11.54
C HIS A 194 7.01 3.16 11.11
N GLY A 195 7.76 2.72 10.09
CA GLY A 195 8.90 3.48 9.56
C GLY A 195 8.48 4.82 8.96
N HIS A 196 7.38 4.85 8.20
CA HIS A 196 6.82 6.10 7.65
C HIS A 196 6.23 7.02 8.72
N MET A 197 5.83 6.48 9.86
CA MET A 197 5.38 7.24 11.02
C MET A 197 6.52 7.62 11.97
N PHE A 198 7.79 7.45 11.55
CA PHE A 198 8.99 7.77 12.33
C PHE A 198 9.14 6.95 13.64
N GLN A 199 8.45 5.81 13.73
CA GLN A 199 8.51 4.90 14.87
C GLN A 199 9.57 3.82 14.60
N TYR A 200 10.83 4.25 14.53
CA TYR A 200 11.92 3.43 13.97
C TYR A 200 12.17 2.13 14.74
N SER A 201 12.12 2.17 16.08
CA SER A 201 12.33 0.97 16.91
C SER A 201 11.23 -0.07 16.69
N LEU A 202 9.96 0.37 16.62
CA LEU A 202 8.83 -0.52 16.32
C LEU A 202 8.90 -1.04 14.88
N SER A 203 9.33 -0.20 13.93
CA SER A 203 9.56 -0.61 12.55
C SER A 203 10.58 -1.75 12.47
N ILE A 204 11.69 -1.65 13.22
CA ILE A 204 12.72 -2.69 13.30
C ILE A 204 12.19 -3.97 13.96
N ASP A 205 11.41 -3.86 15.03
CA ASP A 205 10.81 -5.04 15.70
C ASP A 205 9.90 -5.82 14.75
N TYR A 206 8.95 -5.12 14.10
CA TYR A 206 8.09 -5.74 13.10
C TYR A 206 8.87 -6.23 11.86
N ALA A 207 9.97 -5.56 11.52
CA ALA A 207 10.84 -6.01 10.44
C ALA A 207 11.54 -7.35 10.78
N ASN A 208 11.95 -7.56 12.03
CA ASN A 208 12.48 -8.85 12.47
C ASN A 208 11.42 -9.96 12.39
N LYS A 209 10.17 -9.68 12.79
CA LYS A 209 9.05 -10.64 12.66
C LYS A 209 8.79 -11.00 11.20
N ALA A 210 8.77 -10.01 10.31
CA ALA A 210 8.62 -10.22 8.88
C ALA A 210 9.79 -11.03 8.28
N LEU A 211 11.01 -10.74 8.72
CA LEU A 211 12.21 -11.46 8.27
C LEU A 211 12.13 -12.96 8.59
N ALA A 212 11.69 -13.34 9.80
CA ALA A 212 11.52 -14.73 10.17
C ALA A 212 10.50 -15.45 9.25
N VAL A 213 9.33 -14.85 9.03
CA VAL A 213 8.30 -15.43 8.15
C VAL A 213 8.82 -15.60 6.72
N PHE A 214 9.54 -14.60 6.18
CA PHE A 214 10.05 -14.69 4.81
C PHE A 214 11.23 -15.65 4.66
N GLN A 215 12.03 -15.85 5.71
CA GLN A 215 13.07 -16.89 5.75
C GLN A 215 12.44 -18.28 5.71
N ASP A 216 11.43 -18.54 6.54
CA ASP A 216 10.70 -19.82 6.55
C ASP A 216 10.04 -20.12 5.20
N LYS A 217 9.54 -19.08 4.51
CA LYS A 217 8.88 -19.20 3.21
C LYS A 217 9.83 -19.10 2.02
N ASN A 218 11.13 -18.92 2.26
CA ASN A 218 12.16 -18.71 1.24
C ASN A 218 11.79 -17.63 0.22
N ASN A 219 11.29 -16.48 0.68
CA ASN A 219 10.96 -15.34 -0.16
C ASN A 219 12.14 -14.35 -0.21
N ILE A 220 13.14 -14.66 -1.03
CA ILE A 220 14.42 -13.94 -1.10
C ILE A 220 14.23 -12.45 -1.42
N LEU A 221 13.32 -12.10 -2.34
CA LEU A 221 13.05 -10.71 -2.72
C LEU A 221 12.45 -9.92 -1.54
N ARG A 222 11.54 -10.52 -0.75
CA ARG A 222 11.00 -9.88 0.45
C ARG A 222 12.03 -9.77 1.58
N ILE A 223 12.93 -10.75 1.72
CA ILE A 223 14.06 -10.67 2.65
C ILE A 223 14.95 -9.46 2.32
N MET A 224 15.26 -9.22 1.05
CA MET A 224 16.05 -8.04 0.68
C MET A 224 15.30 -6.72 0.98
N HIS A 225 14.01 -6.65 0.67
CA HIS A 225 13.20 -5.47 0.99
C HIS A 225 13.13 -5.18 2.50
N ILE A 226 12.98 -6.22 3.34
CA ILE A 226 12.92 -6.01 4.79
C ILE A 226 14.27 -5.57 5.36
N LYS A 227 15.39 -6.10 4.83
CA LYS A 227 16.73 -5.63 5.19
C LYS A 227 16.93 -4.16 4.80
N ILE A 228 16.41 -3.70 3.65
CA ILE A 228 16.42 -2.27 3.29
C ILE A 228 15.64 -1.43 4.32
N ILE A 229 14.43 -1.87 4.71
CA ILE A 229 13.63 -1.18 5.72
C ILE A 229 14.42 -1.09 7.04
N MET A 230 15.02 -2.18 7.50
CA MET A 230 15.84 -2.18 8.72
C MET A 230 17.03 -1.22 8.60
N ALA A 231 17.78 -1.25 7.50
CA ALA A 231 18.93 -0.39 7.29
C ALA A 231 18.55 1.10 7.32
N VAL A 232 17.46 1.49 6.66
CA VAL A 232 16.96 2.87 6.67
C VAL A 232 16.59 3.30 8.09
N ASN A 233 15.86 2.48 8.84
CA ASN A 233 15.50 2.78 10.23
C ASN A 233 16.75 2.88 11.14
N LEU A 234 17.77 2.03 10.93
CA LEU A 234 19.04 2.11 11.65
C LEU A 234 19.79 3.42 11.36
N ILE A 235 19.80 3.89 10.11
CA ILE A 235 20.36 5.21 9.74
C ILE A 235 19.64 6.33 10.51
N TYR A 236 18.31 6.25 10.64
CA TYR A 236 17.54 7.25 11.39
C TYR A 236 17.87 7.27 12.88
N ILE A 237 18.11 6.09 13.48
CA ILE A 237 18.51 5.95 14.89
C ILE A 237 19.97 6.37 15.12
N GLY A 238 20.79 6.40 14.07
CA GLY A 238 22.22 6.75 14.14
C GLY A 238 23.15 5.53 14.27
N GLU A 239 22.62 4.32 14.11
CA GLU A 239 23.36 3.05 14.11
C GLU A 239 24.04 2.80 12.76
N PHE A 240 24.89 3.74 12.34
CA PHE A 240 25.45 3.78 10.98
C PHE A 240 26.26 2.53 10.63
N ASN A 241 27.10 2.04 11.54
CA ASN A 241 27.93 0.86 11.27
C ASN A 241 27.09 -0.38 10.94
N ARG A 242 26.00 -0.60 11.68
CA ARG A 242 25.09 -1.74 11.44
C ARG A 242 24.33 -1.57 10.13
N ALA A 243 23.89 -0.34 9.83
CA ALA A 243 23.22 -0.04 8.58
C ALA A 243 24.15 -0.25 7.37
N GLU A 244 25.41 0.19 7.46
CA GLU A 244 26.41 0.04 6.42
C GLU A 244 26.72 -1.43 6.14
N GLN A 245 26.96 -2.24 7.19
CA GLN A 245 27.13 -3.69 7.04
C GLN A 245 25.93 -4.34 6.35
N MET A 246 24.72 -3.97 6.75
CA MET A 246 23.50 -4.53 6.17
C MET A 246 23.33 -4.13 4.71
N LEU A 247 23.60 -2.87 4.35
CA LEU A 247 23.55 -2.39 2.98
C LEU A 247 24.64 -3.02 2.10
N GLY A 248 25.84 -3.25 2.63
CA GLY A 248 26.91 -3.96 1.95
C GLY A 248 26.55 -5.41 1.62
N LEU A 249 25.90 -6.11 2.55
CA LEU A 249 25.37 -7.46 2.31
C LEU A 249 24.28 -7.46 1.23
N ILE A 250 23.34 -6.50 1.28
CA ILE A 250 22.29 -6.39 0.25
C ILE A 250 22.90 -6.10 -1.12
N LEU A 251 23.94 -5.27 -1.19
CA LEU A 251 24.62 -4.96 -2.44
C LEU A 251 25.28 -6.23 -3.03
N SER A 252 25.96 -7.02 -2.20
CA SER A 252 26.55 -8.31 -2.58
C SER A 252 25.49 -9.31 -3.03
N ASP A 253 24.37 -9.43 -2.29
CA ASP A 253 23.25 -10.31 -2.62
C ASP A 253 22.63 -9.90 -3.97
N ALA A 254 22.44 -8.59 -4.20
CA ALA A 254 21.90 -8.05 -5.44
C ALA A 254 22.81 -8.31 -6.64
N ASP A 255 24.14 -8.22 -6.46
CA ASP A 255 25.11 -8.55 -7.51
C ASP A 255 25.08 -10.04 -7.87
N LEU A 256 25.00 -10.92 -6.87
CA LEU A 256 24.88 -12.37 -7.07
C LEU A 256 23.59 -12.74 -7.84
N LEU A 257 22.48 -12.08 -7.50
CA LEU A 257 21.17 -12.29 -8.12
C LEU A 257 20.98 -11.52 -9.44
N GLN A 258 21.93 -10.66 -9.80
CA GLN A 258 21.82 -9.71 -10.92
C GLN A 258 20.57 -8.80 -10.83
N ASP A 259 20.15 -8.48 -9.61
CA ASP A 259 19.00 -7.61 -9.34
C ASP A 259 19.42 -6.14 -9.37
N ILE A 260 19.26 -5.54 -10.55
CA ILE A 260 19.61 -4.13 -10.81
C ILE A 260 18.79 -3.17 -9.93
N ILE A 261 17.54 -3.52 -9.62
CA ILE A 261 16.64 -2.65 -8.84
C ILE A 261 17.12 -2.61 -7.38
N MET A 262 17.39 -3.77 -6.79
CA MET A 262 17.94 -3.87 -5.43
C MET A 262 19.31 -3.22 -5.32
N LYS A 263 20.18 -3.42 -6.32
CA LYS A 263 21.48 -2.76 -6.40
C LYS A 263 21.35 -1.24 -6.36
N ALA A 264 20.47 -0.68 -7.19
CA ALA A 264 20.21 0.76 -7.21
C ALA A 264 19.66 1.27 -5.86
N MET A 265 18.80 0.50 -5.19
CA MET A 265 18.25 0.84 -3.87
C MET A 265 19.32 0.81 -2.77
N ALA A 266 20.18 -0.21 -2.75
CA ALA A 266 21.27 -0.31 -1.78
C ALA A 266 22.25 0.87 -1.92
N LEU A 267 22.68 1.18 -3.15
CA LEU A 267 23.54 2.33 -3.44
C LEU A 267 22.92 3.66 -3.03
N HIS A 268 21.61 3.86 -3.30
CA HIS A 268 20.91 5.06 -2.84
C HIS A 268 20.94 5.20 -1.32
N ASN A 269 20.69 4.10 -0.59
CA ASN A 269 20.68 4.14 0.87
C ASN A 269 22.09 4.27 1.47
N LEU A 270 23.15 3.76 0.82
CA LEU A 270 24.53 4.05 1.20
C LEU A 270 24.86 5.54 1.03
N GLY A 271 24.40 6.16 -0.07
CA GLY A 271 24.49 7.60 -0.25
C GLY A 271 23.78 8.37 0.88
N TYR A 272 22.57 7.94 1.23
CA TYR A 272 21.81 8.53 2.33
C TYR A 272 22.49 8.33 3.71
N LEU A 273 23.11 7.18 3.95
CA LEU A 273 23.89 6.90 5.15
C LEU A 273 25.05 7.88 5.29
N HIS A 274 25.85 8.04 4.24
CA HIS A 274 26.99 8.96 4.24
C HIS A 274 26.58 10.43 4.32
N GLN A 275 25.45 10.81 3.70
CA GLN A 275 24.85 12.12 3.91
C GLN A 275 24.58 12.36 5.40
N ARG A 276 23.98 11.38 6.10
CA ARG A 276 23.66 11.49 7.53
C ARG A 276 24.90 11.52 8.44
N GLN A 277 26.02 10.97 7.98
CA GLN A 277 27.33 11.08 8.64
C GLN A 277 28.05 12.42 8.36
N GLY A 278 27.62 13.19 7.37
CA GLY A 278 28.29 14.43 6.95
C GLY A 278 29.26 14.27 5.77
N ASN A 279 29.39 13.07 5.20
CA ASN A 279 30.33 12.75 4.13
C ASN A 279 29.70 13.06 2.76
N VAL A 280 29.67 14.34 2.38
CA VAL A 280 28.95 14.83 1.19
C VAL A 280 29.49 14.25 -0.12
N GLU A 281 30.81 14.16 -0.28
CA GLU A 281 31.43 13.70 -1.52
C GLU A 281 31.13 12.22 -1.77
N THR A 282 31.37 11.37 -0.77
CA THR A 282 31.04 9.94 -0.81
C THR A 282 29.55 9.70 -1.03
N ALA A 283 28.69 10.52 -0.42
CA ALA A 283 27.24 10.44 -0.66
C ALA A 283 26.89 10.69 -2.13
N LEU A 284 27.49 11.72 -2.75
CA LEU A 284 27.29 12.03 -4.18
C LEU A 284 27.78 10.90 -5.08
N GLU A 285 28.89 10.25 -4.76
CA GLU A 285 29.40 9.10 -5.52
C GLU A 285 28.39 7.95 -5.52
N TYR A 286 27.91 7.54 -4.34
CA TYR A 286 26.92 6.47 -4.23
C TYR A 286 25.59 6.81 -4.88
N PHE A 287 25.11 8.04 -4.73
CA PHE A 287 23.90 8.47 -5.44
C PHE A 287 24.10 8.46 -6.96
N SER A 288 25.26 8.87 -7.46
CA SER A 288 25.58 8.84 -8.89
C SER A 288 25.61 7.41 -9.42
N GLN A 289 26.23 6.48 -8.69
CA GLN A 289 26.19 5.05 -9.02
C GLN A 289 24.75 4.50 -9.02
N SER A 290 23.93 4.88 -8.03
CA SER A 290 22.51 4.49 -8.00
C SER A 290 21.74 4.97 -9.23
N LEU A 291 21.97 6.21 -9.68
CA LEU A 291 21.31 6.78 -10.85
C LEU A 291 21.68 6.06 -12.16
N GLN A 292 22.88 5.49 -12.28
CA GLN A 292 23.30 4.73 -13.48
C GLN A 292 22.43 3.49 -13.72
N PHE A 293 21.89 2.90 -12.66
CA PHE A 293 21.03 1.72 -12.72
C PHE A 293 19.54 2.05 -12.79
N LYS A 294 19.16 3.33 -12.70
CA LYS A 294 17.77 3.76 -12.71
C LYS A 294 17.37 4.28 -14.08
N GLN A 295 16.23 3.81 -14.57
CA GLN A 295 15.62 4.38 -15.76
C GLN A 295 15.24 5.85 -15.47
N LYS A 296 15.71 6.76 -16.33
CA LYS A 296 15.41 8.20 -16.20
C LYS A 296 13.92 8.46 -16.16
N TYR A 297 13.54 9.49 -15.42
CA TYR A 297 12.17 9.99 -15.30
C TYR A 297 11.16 9.02 -14.64
N THR A 298 11.64 7.94 -14.02
CA THR A 298 10.83 7.08 -13.16
C THR A 298 10.72 7.66 -11.73
N HIS A 299 9.77 7.17 -10.94
CA HIS A 299 9.62 7.59 -9.54
C HIS A 299 10.91 7.35 -8.71
N SER A 300 11.57 6.21 -8.89
CA SER A 300 12.80 5.89 -8.16
C SER A 300 13.98 6.78 -8.56
N TYR A 301 14.03 7.24 -9.81
CA TYR A 301 15.00 8.24 -10.28
C TYR A 301 14.78 9.58 -9.59
N TYR A 302 13.55 10.11 -9.64
CA TYR A 302 13.23 11.41 -9.02
C TYR A 302 13.37 11.40 -7.51
N LEU A 303 13.15 10.26 -6.85
CA LEU A 303 13.45 10.10 -5.43
C LEU A 303 14.92 10.43 -5.16
N THR A 304 15.85 9.81 -5.88
CA THR A 304 17.29 10.06 -5.72
C THR A 304 17.70 11.48 -6.08
N ILE A 305 17.18 12.03 -7.20
CA ILE A 305 17.43 13.44 -7.57
C ILE A 305 16.97 14.39 -6.45
N SER A 306 15.78 14.16 -5.90
CA SER A 306 15.27 14.99 -4.80
C SER A 306 16.12 14.89 -3.54
N THR A 307 16.62 13.70 -3.19
CA THR A 307 17.52 13.50 -2.05
C THR A 307 18.87 14.19 -2.26
N ILE A 308 19.45 14.10 -3.46
CA ILE A 308 20.70 14.82 -3.79
C ILE A 308 20.47 16.32 -3.67
N ALA A 309 19.38 16.85 -4.22
CA ALA A 309 19.08 18.28 -4.16
C ALA A 309 18.86 18.76 -2.71
N GLU A 310 18.12 18.01 -1.89
CA GLU A 310 17.93 18.27 -0.46
C GLU A 310 19.28 18.33 0.27
N MET A 311 20.18 17.36 0.00
CA MET A 311 21.53 17.34 0.55
C MET A 311 22.34 18.57 0.12
N LEU A 312 22.40 18.89 -1.18
CA LEU A 312 23.16 20.02 -1.69
C LEU A 312 22.69 21.34 -1.06
N ILE A 313 21.38 21.52 -0.89
CA ILE A 313 20.79 22.68 -0.19
C ILE A 313 21.22 22.70 1.28
N GLN A 314 21.16 21.55 1.98
CA GLN A 314 21.56 21.42 3.38
C GLN A 314 23.03 21.83 3.61
N TYR A 315 23.92 21.48 2.68
CA TYR A 315 25.36 21.80 2.73
C TYR A 315 25.72 23.10 1.96
N ASN A 316 24.75 23.99 1.73
CA ASN A 316 24.92 25.30 1.10
C ASN A 316 25.45 25.29 -0.36
N GLN A 317 25.43 24.14 -1.04
CA GLN A 317 25.83 24.00 -2.45
C GLN A 317 24.65 24.30 -3.39
N HIS A 318 24.07 25.49 -3.24
CA HIS A 318 22.85 25.89 -3.93
C HIS A 318 22.98 25.93 -5.46
N GLU A 319 24.12 26.38 -5.99
CA GLU A 319 24.35 26.47 -7.43
C GLU A 319 24.28 25.09 -8.09
N LYS A 320 24.97 24.09 -7.53
CA LYS A 320 24.91 22.70 -8.00
C LYS A 320 23.49 22.12 -7.91
N ALA A 321 22.72 22.47 -6.87
CA ALA A 321 21.34 22.03 -6.75
C ALA A 321 20.46 22.63 -7.86
N VAL A 322 20.66 23.90 -8.22
CA VAL A 322 19.96 24.56 -9.34
C VAL A 322 20.34 23.90 -10.67
N GLU A 323 21.62 23.65 -10.90
CA GLU A 323 22.13 22.97 -12.10
C GLU A 323 21.56 21.56 -12.27
N LEU A 324 21.45 20.81 -11.17
CA LEU A 324 20.84 19.48 -11.16
C LEU A 324 19.34 19.52 -11.47
N LEU A 325 18.60 20.45 -10.87
CA LEU A 325 17.14 20.46 -10.91
C LEU A 325 16.55 21.10 -12.17
N LYS A 326 17.23 22.09 -12.75
CA LYS A 326 16.75 22.83 -13.92
C LYS A 326 16.42 21.93 -15.13
N PRO A 327 17.34 21.08 -15.63
CA PRO A 327 17.05 20.23 -16.79
C PRO A 327 15.93 19.22 -16.51
N GLU A 328 15.83 18.73 -15.27
CA GLU A 328 14.78 17.81 -14.87
C GLU A 328 13.40 18.48 -14.88
N LEU A 329 13.30 19.72 -14.39
CA LEU A 329 12.07 20.50 -14.42
C LEU A 329 11.61 20.85 -15.83
N ASP A 330 12.55 21.17 -16.74
CA ASP A 330 12.25 21.53 -18.14
C ASP A 330 11.68 20.34 -18.93
N TYR A 331 11.95 19.10 -18.50
CA TYR A 331 11.43 17.89 -19.13
C TYR A 331 9.95 17.60 -18.77
N PHE A 332 9.44 18.09 -17.64
CA PHE A 332 8.07 17.79 -17.22
C PHE A 332 7.04 18.43 -18.15
N GLN A 333 6.20 17.60 -18.74
CA GLN A 333 4.99 18.06 -19.45
C GLN A 333 3.86 18.34 -18.46
N ASP A 334 3.66 17.46 -17.48
CA ASP A 334 2.65 17.63 -16.43
C ASP A 334 3.20 18.37 -15.19
N HIS A 335 2.80 19.63 -15.09
CA HIS A 335 3.16 20.55 -14.02
C HIS A 335 2.32 20.35 -12.74
N LYS A 336 1.40 19.38 -12.72
CA LYS A 336 0.60 19.00 -11.55
C LYS A 336 1.08 17.72 -10.87
N SER A 337 2.01 16.99 -11.49
CA SER A 337 2.56 15.77 -10.91
C SER A 337 3.24 16.04 -9.56
N SER A 338 3.11 15.10 -8.62
CA SER A 338 3.71 15.21 -7.28
C SER A 338 5.24 15.39 -7.34
N ASN A 339 5.91 14.68 -8.25
CA ASN A 339 7.36 14.81 -8.47
C ASN A 339 7.74 16.21 -8.96
N TYR A 340 7.00 16.78 -9.92
CA TYR A 340 7.26 18.15 -10.39
C TYR A 340 7.13 19.17 -9.27
N ILE A 341 6.05 19.09 -8.47
CA ILE A 341 5.82 19.99 -7.34
C ILE A 341 6.98 19.89 -6.34
N LYS A 342 7.40 18.66 -5.99
CA LYS A 342 8.53 18.43 -5.08
C LYS A 342 9.83 19.06 -5.61
N LEU A 343 10.22 18.77 -6.85
CA LEU A 343 11.45 19.31 -7.43
C LEU A 343 11.38 20.83 -7.60
N LYS A 344 10.19 21.39 -7.89
CA LYS A 344 10.00 22.83 -8.04
C LYS A 344 10.18 23.56 -6.70
N ILE A 345 9.70 22.98 -5.60
CA ILE A 345 9.92 23.50 -4.26
C ILE A 345 11.43 23.54 -3.96
N LEU A 346 12.14 22.44 -4.19
CA LEU A 346 13.59 22.36 -3.97
C LEU A 346 14.36 23.35 -4.85
N TYR A 347 13.94 23.55 -6.10
CA TYR A 347 14.55 24.52 -7.00
C TYR A 347 14.37 25.97 -6.50
N LEU A 348 13.15 26.32 -6.07
CA LEU A 348 12.87 27.65 -5.53
C LEU A 348 13.61 27.90 -4.21
N GLU A 349 13.81 26.85 -3.41
CA GLU A 349 14.63 26.89 -2.20
C GLU A 349 16.12 27.10 -2.54
N ALA A 350 16.64 26.37 -3.52
CA ALA A 350 18.02 26.50 -3.98
C ALA A 350 18.32 27.89 -4.58
N THR A 351 17.38 28.48 -5.33
CA THR A 351 17.53 29.85 -5.88
C THR A 351 17.41 30.95 -4.82
N LYS A 352 17.15 30.62 -3.55
CA LYS A 352 16.94 31.56 -2.43
C LYS A 352 15.82 32.58 -2.66
N ASN A 353 14.91 32.32 -3.60
CA ASN A 353 13.78 33.21 -3.90
C ASN A 353 12.61 32.97 -2.93
N LYS A 354 12.77 33.43 -1.68
CA LYS A 354 11.80 33.24 -0.60
C LYS A 354 10.38 33.67 -0.98
N LYS A 355 10.23 34.82 -1.65
CA LYS A 355 8.92 35.38 -2.01
C LYS A 355 8.18 34.50 -3.02
N GLN A 356 8.89 33.98 -4.03
CA GLN A 356 8.29 33.08 -5.01
C GLN A 356 8.02 31.70 -4.42
N LEU A 357 8.93 31.20 -3.58
CA LEU A 357 8.78 29.94 -2.85
C LEU A 357 7.51 29.94 -1.99
N VAL A 358 7.31 30.95 -1.13
CA VAL A 358 6.13 31.00 -0.26
C VAL A 358 4.82 31.09 -1.05
N LYS A 359 4.78 31.89 -2.12
CA LYS A 359 3.61 31.94 -3.02
C LYS A 359 3.32 30.58 -3.65
N TYR A 360 4.37 29.85 -4.05
CA TYR A 360 4.23 28.52 -4.62
C TYR A 360 3.76 27.50 -3.57
N LEU A 361 4.31 27.55 -2.35
CA LEU A 361 3.90 26.72 -1.22
C LEU A 361 2.43 26.94 -0.87
N ILE A 362 1.96 28.18 -0.72
CA ILE A 362 0.55 28.49 -0.43
C ILE A 362 -0.40 27.90 -1.50
N LYS A 363 0.03 27.89 -2.77
CA LYS A 363 -0.78 27.37 -3.88
C LYS A 363 -0.85 25.84 -3.89
N HIS A 364 0.22 25.16 -3.46
CA HIS A 364 0.40 23.71 -3.66
C HIS A 364 0.45 22.88 -2.37
N VAL A 365 0.59 23.50 -1.20
CA VAL A 365 0.51 22.88 0.12
C VAL A 365 -0.86 23.24 0.71
N PRO A 366 -1.89 22.38 0.55
CA PRO A 366 -3.23 22.72 1.00
C PRO A 366 -3.35 22.78 2.53
N PRO A 367 -4.22 23.65 3.07
CA PRO A 367 -4.41 23.83 4.52
C PRO A 367 -4.93 22.59 5.27
N ARG A 368 -5.49 21.58 4.58
CA ARG A 368 -6.05 20.39 5.23
C ARG A 368 -5.04 19.27 5.54
N GLY A 369 -3.77 19.38 5.13
CA GLY A 369 -2.75 18.37 5.48
C GLY A 369 -3.05 16.94 4.96
N GLU A 370 -4.02 16.78 4.06
CA GLU A 370 -4.49 15.48 3.55
C GLU A 370 -3.90 15.09 2.20
N GLN A 371 -3.12 15.96 1.56
CA GLN A 371 -2.42 15.62 0.32
C GLN A 371 -0.91 15.68 0.53
N ASN A 372 -0.32 14.49 0.69
CA ASN A 372 0.88 13.98 -0.01
C ASN A 372 2.13 14.87 -0.12
N VAL A 373 2.27 15.86 0.75
CA VAL A 373 3.51 16.63 0.89
C VAL A 373 3.99 16.47 2.33
N VAL A 374 4.19 15.22 2.76
CA VAL A 374 5.14 14.94 3.84
C VAL A 374 6.52 15.14 3.25
N LEU A 375 6.90 16.40 3.10
CA LEU A 375 8.31 16.74 3.02
C LEU A 375 8.86 16.56 4.43
N SER A 376 10.02 15.96 4.57
CA SER A 376 10.87 16.04 5.77
C SER A 376 10.98 17.48 6.29
N ASN A 377 10.82 18.46 5.39
CA ASN A 377 10.81 19.89 5.63
C ASN A 377 9.40 20.52 5.80
N GLY A 378 8.34 19.73 6.00
CA GLY A 378 6.95 20.24 6.09
C GLY A 378 6.77 21.32 7.16
N MET A 379 7.36 21.13 8.34
CA MET A 379 7.36 22.13 9.42
C MET A 379 8.07 23.42 8.98
N LYS A 380 9.27 23.30 8.39
CA LYS A 380 10.02 24.43 7.84
C LYS A 380 9.18 25.24 6.84
N TYR A 381 8.43 24.59 5.97
CA TYR A 381 7.59 25.29 4.99
C TYR A 381 6.38 25.96 5.62
N PHE A 382 5.74 25.35 6.63
CA PHE A 382 4.70 26.03 7.40
C PHE A 382 5.24 27.28 8.09
N ASP A 383 6.41 27.21 8.71
CA ASP A 383 7.04 28.38 9.37
C ASP A 383 7.30 29.51 8.37
N MET A 384 7.75 29.18 7.15
CA MET A 384 7.93 30.17 6.08
C MET A 384 6.62 30.83 5.62
N ILE A 385 5.52 30.06 5.57
CA ILE A 385 4.19 30.59 5.23
C ILE A 385 3.68 31.50 6.34
N ILE A 386 3.83 31.09 7.61
CA ILE A 386 3.40 31.85 8.78
C ILE A 386 4.15 33.19 8.82
N ALA A 387 5.47 33.17 8.74
CA ALA A 387 6.30 34.38 8.74
C ALA A 387 5.91 35.36 7.62
N TYR A 388 5.59 34.86 6.42
CA TYR A 388 5.15 35.72 5.31
C TYR A 388 3.82 36.42 5.56
N TYR A 389 2.86 35.77 6.20
CA TYR A 389 1.58 36.39 6.55
C TYR A 389 1.70 37.34 7.74
N GLU A 390 2.59 37.05 8.70
CA GLU A 390 2.95 37.95 9.79
C GLU A 390 3.59 39.25 9.26
N GLU A 391 4.55 39.15 8.33
CA GLU A 391 5.16 40.30 7.65
C GLU A 391 4.15 41.18 6.89
N LYS A 392 3.03 40.58 6.45
CA LYS A 392 1.93 41.28 5.77
C LYS A 392 0.86 41.86 6.71
N ASN A 393 0.99 41.69 8.02
CA ASN A 393 -0.03 42.00 9.02
C ASN A 393 -1.36 41.23 8.83
N GLU A 394 -1.35 40.08 8.14
CA GLU A 394 -2.51 39.19 7.97
C GLU A 394 -2.57 38.14 9.10
N ILE A 395 -2.75 38.62 10.35
CA ILE A 395 -2.61 37.81 11.57
C ILE A 395 -3.58 36.62 11.62
N THR A 396 -4.81 36.80 11.13
CA THR A 396 -5.82 35.72 11.12
C THR A 396 -5.40 34.53 10.27
N THR A 397 -4.81 34.79 9.11
CA THR A 397 -4.30 33.76 8.20
C THR A 397 -3.05 33.10 8.77
N ALA A 398 -2.13 33.88 9.34
CA ALA A 398 -0.96 33.34 10.03
C ALA A 398 -1.36 32.38 11.17
N TYR A 399 -2.31 32.78 12.00
CA TYR A 399 -2.85 31.95 13.08
C TYR A 399 -3.53 30.67 12.57
N HIS A 400 -4.22 30.74 11.43
CA HIS A 400 -4.81 29.56 10.79
C HIS A 400 -3.73 28.53 10.38
N TYR A 401 -2.66 28.97 9.72
CA TYR A 401 -1.53 28.10 9.37
C TYR A 401 -0.77 27.58 10.59
N LEU A 402 -0.67 28.38 11.66
CA LEU A 402 -0.10 27.93 12.93
C LEU A 402 -0.92 26.81 13.58
N LYS A 403 -2.26 26.88 13.52
CA LYS A 403 -3.15 25.78 13.96
C LYS A 403 -2.92 24.51 13.16
N ILE A 404 -2.80 24.63 11.84
CA ILE A 404 -2.55 23.50 10.94
C ILE A 404 -1.17 22.88 11.22
N SER A 405 -0.13 23.70 11.34
CA SER A 405 1.23 23.26 11.70
C SER A 405 1.24 22.51 13.03
N ASN A 406 0.56 23.04 14.05
CA ASN A 406 0.42 22.36 15.34
C ASN A 406 -0.37 21.04 15.26
N GLN A 407 -1.43 20.97 14.44
CA GLN A 407 -2.15 19.72 14.23
C GLN A 407 -1.28 18.67 13.53
N PHE A 408 -0.50 19.10 12.53
CA PHE A 408 0.46 18.24 11.84
C PHE A 408 1.54 17.73 12.81
N LEU A 409 2.10 18.61 13.64
CA LEU A 409 3.07 18.25 14.67
C LEU A 409 2.47 17.30 15.71
N LYS A 410 1.22 17.52 16.16
CA LYS A 410 0.53 16.59 17.07
C LYS A 410 0.28 15.24 16.44
N LYS A 411 -0.04 15.17 15.14
CA LYS A 411 -0.14 13.90 14.41
C LYS A 411 1.21 13.16 14.38
N LEU A 412 2.31 13.89 14.17
CA LEU A 412 3.68 13.35 14.20
C LEU A 412 4.11 12.87 15.59
N LEU A 413 3.79 13.63 16.64
CA LEU A 413 4.24 13.36 18.01
C LEU A 413 3.33 12.38 18.77
N HIS A 414 2.01 12.44 18.59
CA HIS A 414 1.04 11.74 19.42
C HIS A 414 0.24 10.66 18.70
N ASN A 415 0.41 10.46 17.38
CA ASN A 415 -0.30 9.43 16.63
C ASN A 415 -1.85 9.48 16.77
N LEU A 416 -2.42 10.67 17.00
CA LEU A 416 -3.86 10.85 17.19
C LEU A 416 -4.48 11.57 15.98
N GLU A 417 -5.37 10.88 15.25
CA GLU A 417 -6.46 11.60 14.59
C GLU A 417 -7.37 12.08 15.71
N SER A 418 -7.35 13.41 15.94
CA SER A 418 -8.03 14.12 17.03
C SER A 418 -7.45 13.86 18.43
N PRO A 419 -7.13 14.90 19.24
CA PRO A 419 -7.08 14.67 20.67
C PRO A 419 -8.46 14.12 21.08
N LEU A 420 -8.48 13.13 21.98
CA LEU A 420 -9.64 12.88 22.85
C LEU A 420 -10.31 14.23 23.14
N GLU A 421 -11.59 14.32 22.79
CA GLU A 421 -12.39 15.52 22.93
C GLU A 421 -12.04 16.21 24.25
N LEU A 422 -11.51 17.44 24.13
CA LEU A 422 -11.29 18.35 25.26
C LEU A 422 -12.62 18.74 25.95
N GLU A 423 -13.75 18.16 25.55
CA GLU A 423 -15.06 18.31 26.20
C GLU A 423 -15.11 17.67 27.60
N ASN A 424 -14.18 16.78 27.94
CA ASN A 424 -14.12 16.20 29.30
C ASN A 424 -13.27 17.00 30.30
N LEU A 425 -12.69 18.14 29.91
CA LEU A 425 -12.22 19.12 30.89
C LEU A 425 -13.41 20.03 31.24
N ASN A 426 -14.28 19.53 32.13
CA ASN A 426 -15.07 20.41 32.97
C ASN A 426 -14.09 21.29 33.75
N LEU A 427 -13.79 22.46 33.19
CA LEU A 427 -13.33 23.60 33.97
C LEU A 427 -14.42 23.81 35.02
N ILE A 428 -14.14 23.37 36.24
CA ILE A 428 -14.91 23.76 37.41
C ILE A 428 -14.70 25.27 37.52
N SER A 429 -15.52 26.05 36.82
CA SER A 429 -15.71 27.45 37.10
C SER A 429 -16.40 27.52 38.45
N THR A 430 -15.58 27.62 39.51
CA THR A 430 -16.01 28.16 40.80
C THR A 430 -16.38 29.63 40.59
N GLU A 431 -17.56 29.89 40.03
CA GLU A 431 -18.21 31.18 40.19
C GLU A 431 -19.20 31.09 41.34
N ASN A 432 -18.72 31.68 42.43
CA ASN A 432 -19.44 32.06 43.63
C ASN A 432 -20.86 32.55 43.31
N LYS A 433 -21.87 31.75 43.67
CA LYS A 433 -23.14 32.32 44.12
C LYS A 433 -22.92 32.91 45.51
N LEU A 434 -22.50 34.17 45.54
CA LEU A 434 -22.69 35.01 46.71
C LEU A 434 -24.06 35.70 46.59
N ASN A 435 -24.90 35.41 47.57
CA ASN A 435 -26.12 36.13 47.90
C ASN A 435 -25.85 37.64 47.97
N PHE A 436 -26.69 38.45 47.32
CA PHE A 436 -27.59 39.43 47.95
C PHE A 436 -28.47 40.11 46.89
#